data_AF-A0AAU4I3E1-F1
#
_entry.id   AF-A0AAU4I3E1-F1
#
_cell.length_a   1.000
_cell.length_b   1.000
_cell.length_c   1.000
_cell.angle_alpha   90.00
_cell.angle_beta   90.00
_cell.angle_gamma   90.00
#
_symmetry.space_group_name_H-M   'P 1'
#
loop_
_entity.id
_entity.type
_entity.pdbx_description
1 polymer ?
#
loop_
_entity_poly.entity_id
_entity_poly.type
_entity_poly.pdbx_seq_one_letter_code
_entity_poly.pdbx_strand_id
1 'polypeptide(L)' 'MKLRRHGIAPRAGRNDARLALATDLPASVLADFTDTSISSATRWTGYARRDWLDYIASRRRI' A
#
# COMPACT_ATOMS: atom_id res chain seq x y z
N MET A 1 19.18 -7.61 12.25
CA MET A 1 18.26 -6.72 13.01
C MET A 1 18.97 -5.42 13.45
N LYS A 2 19.59 -4.67 12.53
CA LYS A 2 20.34 -3.44 12.89
C LYS A 2 19.39 -2.30 13.31
N LEU A 3 18.29 -2.12 12.57
CA LEU A 3 17.26 -1.11 12.85
C LEU A 3 16.54 -1.30 14.20
N ARG A 4 16.24 -2.55 14.59
CA ARG A 4 15.60 -2.86 15.88
C ARG A 4 16.47 -2.46 17.08
N ARG A 5 17.80 -2.52 16.92
CA ARG A 5 18.75 -2.11 17.96
C ARG A 5 18.74 -0.60 18.20
N HIS A 6 18.22 0.17 17.25
CA HIS A 6 18.05 1.63 17.34
C HIS A 6 16.59 2.03 17.66
N GLY A 7 15.76 1.11 18.17
CA GLY A 7 14.36 1.39 18.51
C GLY A 7 13.41 1.51 17.31
N ILE A 8 13.90 1.43 16.08
CA ILE A 8 13.07 1.50 14.87
C ILE A 8 12.42 0.13 14.66
N ALA A 9 11.08 0.09 14.72
CA ALA A 9 10.28 -1.09 14.47
C ALA A 9 10.05 -1.30 12.95
N PRO A 10 10.89 -2.06 12.23
CA PRO A 10 10.94 -2.02 10.77
C PRO A 10 9.78 -2.78 10.12
N ARG A 11 9.03 -3.55 10.92
CA ARG A 11 7.82 -4.26 10.48
C ARG A 11 6.61 -3.34 10.59
N ALA A 12 6.47 -2.60 11.69
CA ALA A 12 5.41 -1.62 11.88
C ALA A 12 5.47 -0.54 10.79
N GLY A 13 6.62 0.13 10.64
CA GLY A 13 6.75 1.17 9.60
C GLY A 13 6.54 0.67 8.17
N ARG A 14 6.89 -0.60 7.87
CA ARG A 14 6.57 -1.19 6.56
C ARG A 14 5.08 -1.49 6.38
N ASN A 15 4.40 -1.89 7.44
CA ASN A 15 2.96 -2.14 7.38
C ASN A 15 2.20 -0.82 7.26
N ASP A 16 2.60 0.22 7.99
CA ASP A 16 2.01 1.55 7.89
C ASP A 16 2.18 2.14 6.49
N ALA A 17 3.39 2.04 5.92
CA ALA A 17 3.63 2.48 4.55
C ALA A 17 2.78 1.70 3.52
N ARG A 18 2.59 0.39 3.70
CA ARG A 18 1.72 -0.40 2.83
C ARG A 18 0.26 -0.02 2.96
N LEU A 19 -0.21 0.26 4.17
CA LEU A 19 -1.58 0.71 4.42
C LEU A 19 -1.84 2.08 3.79
N ALA A 20 -0.87 3.00 3.91
CA ALA A 20 -0.94 4.31 3.26
C ALA A 20 -1.05 4.16 1.74
N LEU A 21 -0.16 3.37 1.11
CA LEU A 21 -0.24 3.11 -0.34
C LEU A 21 -1.54 2.44 -0.77
N ALA A 22 -2.06 1.51 0.03
CA ALA A 22 -3.33 0.84 -0.23
C ALA A 22 -4.56 1.76 -0.10
N THR A 23 -4.39 2.95 0.49
CA THR A 23 -5.42 3.99 0.56
C THR A 23 -5.54 4.74 -0.77
N ASP A 24 -4.41 4.93 -1.46
CA ASP A 24 -4.35 5.77 -2.66
C ASP A 24 -4.35 4.95 -3.95
N LEU A 25 -4.05 3.65 -3.89
CA LEU A 25 -3.86 2.81 -5.08
C LEU A 25 -4.83 1.62 -5.12
N PRO A 26 -5.41 1.31 -6.29
CA PRO A 26 -6.13 0.05 -6.47
C PRO A 26 -5.22 -1.17 -6.36
N ALA A 27 -5.81 -2.31 -5.99
CA ALA A 27 -5.10 -3.54 -5.69
C ALA A 27 -4.18 -4.04 -6.81
N SER A 28 -4.57 -3.88 -8.08
CA SER A 28 -3.74 -4.27 -9.22
C SER A 28 -2.48 -3.43 -9.35
N VAL A 29 -2.58 -2.12 -9.13
CA VAL A 29 -1.45 -1.18 -9.18
C VAL A 29 -0.54 -1.36 -7.98
N LEU A 30 -1.14 -1.59 -6.80
CA LEU A 30 -0.39 -1.90 -5.59
C LEU A 30 0.39 -3.22 -5.72
N ALA A 31 -0.22 -4.24 -6.34
CA ALA A 31 0.41 -5.54 -6.57
C ALA A 31 1.65 -5.41 -7.46
N ASP A 32 1.51 -4.72 -8.59
CA ASP A 32 2.58 -4.45 -9.54
C ASP A 32 3.70 -3.61 -8.90
N PHE A 33 3.34 -2.52 -8.21
CA PHE A 33 4.32 -1.62 -7.59
C PHE A 33 5.12 -2.25 -6.45
N THR A 34 4.51 -3.16 -5.69
CA THR A 34 5.15 -3.80 -4.53
C THR A 34 5.67 -5.21 -4.80
N ASP A 35 5.57 -5.67 -6.06
CA ASP A 35 5.88 -7.04 -6.49
C ASP A 35 5.26 -8.09 -5.55
N THR A 36 3.96 -7.93 -5.29
CA THR A 36 3.20 -8.83 -4.42
C THR A 36 2.03 -9.47 -5.14
N SER A 37 1.50 -10.54 -4.56
CA SER A 37 0.31 -11.19 -5.11
C SER A 37 -0.90 -10.27 -5.07
N ILE A 38 -1.70 -10.29 -6.14
CA ILE A 38 -2.99 -9.59 -6.21
C ILE A 38 -3.88 -9.90 -5.00
N SER A 39 -3.89 -11.14 -4.51
CA SER A 39 -4.66 -11.55 -3.33
C SER A 39 -4.21 -10.83 -2.06
N SER A 40 -2.91 -10.58 -1.93
CA SER A 40 -2.36 -9.81 -0.81
C SER A 40 -2.72 -8.33 -0.95
N ALA A 41 -2.57 -7.77 -2.14
CA ALA A 41 -2.92 -6.38 -2.41
C ALA A 41 -4.41 -6.10 -2.15
N THR A 42 -5.31 -6.99 -2.59
CA THR A 42 -6.76 -6.88 -2.34
C THR A 42 -7.11 -6.87 -0.85
N ARG A 43 -6.40 -7.66 -0.03
CA ARG A 43 -6.58 -7.61 1.43
C ARG A 43 -6.17 -6.24 1.99
N TRP A 44 -5.04 -5.70 1.55
CA TRP A 44 -4.55 -4.39 1.99
C TRP A 44 -5.48 -3.25 1.58
N THR A 45 -5.96 -3.23 0.34
CA THR A 45 -6.94 -2.22 -0.10
C THR A 45 -8.28 -2.37 0.64
N GLY A 46 -8.68 -3.60 0.98
CA GLY A 46 -9.82 -3.87 1.84
C GLY A 46 -9.64 -3.30 3.26
N TYR A 47 -8.44 -3.37 3.83
CA TYR A 47 -8.13 -2.77 5.13
C TYR A 47 -8.12 -1.24 5.11
N ALA A 48 -7.64 -0.62 4.02
CA ALA A 48 -7.63 0.83 3.88
C ALA A 48 -9.04 1.42 3.76
N ARG A 49 -10.01 0.65 3.25
CA ARG A 49 -11.46 0.99 3.16
C ARG A 49 -11.74 2.36 2.51
N ARG A 50 -10.82 2.86 1.68
CA ARG A 50 -10.89 4.13 0.96
C ARG A 50 -11.29 3.89 -0.49
N ASP A 51 -12.05 4.82 -1.06
CA ASP A 51 -12.31 4.86 -2.49
C ASP A 51 -11.08 5.36 -3.26
N TRP A 52 -10.91 4.86 -4.48
CA TRP A 52 -9.76 5.07 -5.36
C TRP A 52 -10.12 6.02 -6.51
N LEU A 53 -11.15 6.85 -6.29
CA LEU A 53 -11.70 7.78 -7.26
C LEU A 53 -10.69 8.86 -7.62
N ASP A 54 -9.93 9.36 -6.65
CA ASP A 54 -8.87 10.35 -6.87
C ASP A 54 -7.75 9.80 -7.77
N TYR A 55 -7.39 8.53 -7.61
CA TYR A 55 -6.43 7.85 -8.49
C TYR A 55 -6.95 7.76 -9.93
N ILE A 56 -8.21 7.35 -10.12
CA ILE A 56 -8.83 7.26 -11.46
C ILE A 56 -8.90 8.65 -12.12
N ALA A 57 -9.33 9.67 -11.37
CA ALA A 57 -9.41 11.04 -11.85
C ALA A 57 -8.02 11.56 -12.30
N SER A 58 -6.98 11.25 -11.53
CA SER A 58 -5.60 11.62 -11.84
C SER A 58 -5.08 10.89 -13.09
N ARG A 59 -5.36 9.58 -13.23
CA ARG A 59 -4.93 8.79 -14.38
C ARG A 59 -5.58 9.23 -15.69
N ARG A 60 -6.83 9.71 -15.67
CA ARG A 60 -7.54 10.19 -16.87
C ARG A 60 -6.96 11.49 -17.43
N ARG A 61 -6.17 12.22 -16.64
CA ARG A 61 -5.57 13.51 -17.02
C ARG A 61 -4.23 13.38 -17.75
N ILE A 62 -3.72 12.15 -17.88
CA ILE A 62 -2.47 11.81 -18.58
C ILE A 62 -2.80 11.41 -20.02
#